data_AF-A0A954KRV9-F1
#
_entry.id   AF-A0A954KRV9-F1
#
_cell.length_a   1.000
_cell.length_b   1.000
_cell.length_c   1.000
_cell.angle_alpha   90.00
_cell.angle_beta   90.00
_cell.angle_gamma   90.00
#
_symmetry.space_group_name_H-M   'P 1'
#
loop_
_entity.id
_entity.type
_entity.pdbx_description
1 polymer ?
#
loop_
_entity_poly.entity_id
_entity_poly.type
_entity_poly.pdbx_seq_one_letter_code
_entity_poly.pdbx_strand_id
1 'polypeptide(L)'
;MLRLLFTLVFVGLTFNLTGRLFGADKGGNPLLDQAVREQKDGNYKNAFDIYQKLVVDNQSETTTVIRSLQSIPTCLYNLDRIGEIDTVLEQTVTSHQNDWRVLLEVSKTYQTVQHYGHIIGDELTRGHSRGGAQYVNLEERDRVRALQLLVQARELMLKDTTAEPDEQGNFYLELAQTIQMGRSTYESWKMQTLTDLSELPEADESNPRFGGYRRWGGGSFQGAPVDNEGNPLVFAVPESWETAASDGERWRWALAQAAESTKNHLMRVKLQLGDWGQSLFGVQTLQDQPFFYKSISEGKV
;
A
#
# COMPACT_ATOMS: atom_id res chain seq x y z
N MET A 1 45.26 66.65 14.57
CA MET A 1 44.29 66.62 13.46
C MET A 1 44.45 65.32 12.70
N LEU A 2 43.60 64.32 12.95
CA LEU A 2 43.27 63.26 11.98
C LEU A 2 42.01 62.56 12.49
N ARG A 3 40.88 62.82 11.83
CA ARG A 3 39.56 62.24 12.13
C ARG A 3 39.49 60.88 11.46
N LEU A 4 39.39 59.80 12.23
CA LEU A 4 38.99 58.48 11.71
C LEU A 4 37.46 58.40 11.70
N LEU A 5 36.89 58.47 10.50
CA LEU A 5 35.50 58.17 10.20
C LEU A 5 35.29 56.65 10.26
N PHE A 6 34.51 56.18 11.24
CA PHE A 6 33.95 54.83 11.22
C PHE A 6 32.71 54.83 10.32
N THR A 7 32.84 54.26 9.12
CA THR A 7 31.71 53.98 8.22
C THR A 7 31.08 52.67 8.64
N LEU A 8 29.91 52.73 9.29
CA LEU A 8 29.05 51.60 9.58
C LEU A 8 28.43 51.09 8.27
N VAL A 9 28.97 50.00 7.73
CA VAL A 9 28.35 49.25 6.63
C VAL A 9 27.28 48.34 7.23
N PHE A 10 26.02 48.69 7.00
CA PHE A 10 24.85 47.84 7.24
C PHE A 10 24.91 46.66 6.25
N VAL A 11 25.39 45.49 6.68
CA VAL A 11 25.19 44.24 5.95
C VAL A 11 23.78 43.78 6.26
N GLY A 12 22.85 44.07 5.34
CA GLY A 12 21.49 43.54 5.38
C GLY A 12 21.53 42.03 5.19
N LEU A 13 21.38 41.28 6.29
CA LEU A 13 21.11 39.86 6.26
C LEU A 13 19.69 39.67 5.69
N THR A 14 19.59 39.44 4.39
CA THR A 14 18.35 38.98 3.77
C THR A 14 18.16 37.51 4.15
N PHE A 15 17.46 37.27 5.26
CA PHE A 15 16.86 35.98 5.52
C PHE A 15 15.82 35.74 4.42
N ASN A 16 16.22 34.99 3.40
CA ASN A 16 15.29 34.34 2.48
C ASN A 16 14.55 33.27 3.27
N LEU A 17 13.54 33.72 4.03
CA LEU A 17 12.57 32.86 4.67
C LEU A 17 11.62 32.36 3.57
N THR A 18 12.07 31.43 2.74
CA THR A 18 11.18 30.54 1.98
C THR A 18 10.56 29.55 2.96
N GLY A 19 9.79 30.09 3.92
CA GLY A 19 8.77 29.33 4.60
C GLY A 19 7.76 28.93 3.54
N ARG A 20 7.81 27.67 3.11
CA ARG A 20 6.62 27.00 2.61
C ARG A 20 5.65 27.00 3.78
N LEU A 21 4.82 28.04 3.83
CA LEU A 21 3.58 28.04 4.58
C LEU A 21 2.82 26.83 4.05
N PHE A 22 2.81 25.75 4.82
CA PHE A 22 1.73 24.79 4.74
C PHE A 22 0.46 25.61 4.91
N GLY A 23 -0.28 25.79 3.82
CA GLY A 23 -1.61 26.37 3.88
C GLY A 23 -2.42 25.49 4.82
N ALA A 24 -2.68 26.01 6.01
CA ALA A 24 -3.80 25.52 6.80
C ALA A 24 -5.04 25.92 6.02
N ASP A 25 -5.65 24.96 5.32
CA ASP A 25 -6.96 25.14 4.70
C ASP A 25 -7.93 25.62 5.78
N LYS A 26 -8.36 26.88 5.65
CA LYS A 26 -9.41 27.45 6.49
C LYS A 26 -10.75 26.94 5.96
N GLY A 27 -11.03 25.67 6.26
CA GLY A 27 -12.26 24.95 5.94
C GLY A 27 -12.32 23.54 6.54
N GLY A 28 -11.51 23.24 7.57
CA GLY A 28 -11.39 21.90 8.13
C GLY A 28 -12.55 21.51 9.07
N ASN A 29 -12.82 20.21 9.15
CA ASN A 29 -13.72 19.63 10.14
C ASN A 29 -13.17 19.90 11.57
N PRO A 30 -13.93 20.57 12.47
CA PRO A 30 -13.43 20.93 13.81
C PRO A 30 -13.03 19.74 14.69
N LEU A 31 -13.69 18.58 14.52
CA LEU A 31 -13.33 17.36 15.23
C LEU A 31 -12.02 16.78 14.69
N LEU A 32 -11.79 16.85 13.38
CA LEU A 32 -10.50 16.46 12.80
C LEU A 32 -9.36 17.32 13.36
N ASP A 33 -9.54 18.64 13.42
CA ASP A 33 -8.55 19.55 14.00
C ASP A 33 -8.31 19.26 15.49
N GLN A 34 -9.35 18.88 16.23
CA GLN A 34 -9.20 18.42 17.61
C GLN A 34 -8.39 17.12 17.69
N ALA A 35 -8.71 16.11 16.89
CA ALA A 35 -8.00 14.83 16.87
C ALA A 35 -6.51 15.01 16.56
N VAL A 36 -6.19 15.85 15.58
CA VAL A 36 -4.80 16.20 15.21
C VAL A 36 -4.05 16.83 16.38
N ARG A 37 -4.70 17.72 17.15
CA ARG A 37 -4.10 18.31 18.36
C ARG A 37 -3.87 17.25 19.44
N GLU A 38 -4.88 16.46 19.77
CA GLU A 38 -4.76 15.38 20.76
C GLU A 38 -3.61 14.42 20.41
N GLN A 39 -3.48 14.04 19.14
CA GLN A 39 -2.40 13.17 18.68
C GLN A 39 -1.02 13.83 18.84
N LYS A 40 -0.91 15.11 18.45
CA LYS A 40 0.34 15.88 18.58
C LYS A 40 0.77 16.03 20.03
N ASP A 41 -0.20 16.15 20.94
CA ASP A 41 0.04 16.27 22.37
C ASP A 41 0.31 14.91 23.06
N GLY A 42 0.30 13.81 22.29
CA GLY A 42 0.53 12.44 22.79
C GLY A 42 -0.70 11.79 23.44
N ASN A 43 -1.86 12.43 23.37
CA ASN A 43 -3.14 11.90 23.85
C ASN A 43 -3.76 10.94 22.83
N TYR A 44 -3.03 9.87 22.49
CA TYR A 44 -3.39 8.95 21.41
C TYR A 44 -4.78 8.31 21.57
N LYS A 45 -5.23 8.08 22.80
CA LYS A 45 -6.58 7.55 23.06
C LYS A 45 -7.66 8.55 22.64
N ASN A 46 -7.54 9.81 23.04
CA ASN A 46 -8.52 10.85 22.68
C ASN A 46 -8.54 11.06 21.16
N ALA A 47 -7.36 11.12 20.54
CA ALA A 47 -7.23 11.24 19.10
C ALA A 47 -7.90 10.06 18.37
N PHE A 48 -7.59 8.83 18.77
CA PHE A 48 -8.21 7.62 18.21
C PHE A 48 -9.73 7.63 18.34
N ASP A 49 -10.27 7.93 19.52
CA ASP A 49 -11.71 7.94 19.76
C ASP A 49 -12.43 8.96 18.86
N ILE A 50 -11.76 10.04 18.45
CA ILE A 50 -12.31 11.01 17.48
C ILE A 50 -12.14 10.52 16.05
N TYR A 51 -10.95 10.07 15.66
CA TYR A 51 -10.70 9.56 14.30
C TYR A 51 -11.61 8.37 13.97
N GLN A 52 -11.80 7.44 14.91
CA GLN A 52 -12.71 6.29 14.74
C GLN A 52 -14.13 6.75 14.45
N LYS A 53 -14.64 7.77 15.17
CA LYS A 53 -15.97 8.33 14.92
C LYS A 53 -16.08 8.94 13.53
N LEU A 54 -15.05 9.65 13.09
CA LEU A 54 -15.03 10.30 11.77
C LEU A 54 -15.03 9.29 10.62
N VAL A 55 -14.33 8.15 10.74
CA VAL A 55 -14.25 7.15 9.66
C VAL A 55 -15.46 6.22 9.55
N VAL A 56 -16.30 6.12 10.60
CA VAL A 56 -17.54 5.32 10.57
C VAL A 56 -18.80 6.17 10.42
N ASP A 57 -18.67 7.50 10.39
CA ASP A 57 -19.78 8.40 10.13
C ASP A 57 -19.97 8.59 8.62
N ASN A 58 -21.04 8.00 8.08
CA ASN A 58 -21.35 8.08 6.65
C ASN A 58 -21.63 9.51 6.13
N GLN A 59 -21.78 10.51 7.01
CA GLN A 59 -21.90 11.92 6.64
C GLN A 59 -20.56 12.66 6.61
N SER A 60 -19.47 12.03 7.07
CA SER A 60 -18.15 12.64 7.02
C SER A 60 -17.66 12.79 5.58
N GLU A 61 -17.13 13.97 5.27
CA GLU A 61 -16.54 14.25 3.95
C GLU A 61 -15.36 13.31 3.67
N THR A 62 -15.20 12.89 2.41
CA THR A 62 -14.12 12.02 1.93
C THR A 62 -12.74 12.40 2.46
N THR A 63 -12.39 13.69 2.39
CA THR A 63 -11.09 14.21 2.84
C THR A 63 -10.90 14.08 4.35
N THR A 64 -11.98 14.22 5.13
CA THR A 64 -11.98 14.03 6.58
C THR A 64 -11.79 12.56 6.94
N VAL A 65 -12.48 11.66 6.24
CA VAL A 65 -12.35 10.21 6.42
C VAL A 65 -10.93 9.76 6.11
N ILE A 66 -10.39 10.12 4.94
CA ILE A 66 -9.02 9.76 4.50
C ILE A 66 -7.97 10.23 5.51
N ARG A 67 -8.00 11.51 5.91
CA ARG A 67 -7.04 12.08 6.87
C ARG A 67 -7.14 11.44 8.26
N SER A 68 -8.35 11.07 8.67
CA SER A 68 -8.57 10.35 9.92
C SER A 68 -7.99 8.94 9.83
N LEU A 69 -8.27 8.23 8.74
CA LEU A 69 -7.82 6.86 8.51
C LEU A 69 -6.29 6.74 8.53
N GLN A 70 -5.59 7.67 7.88
CA GLN A 70 -4.11 7.76 7.88
C GLN A 70 -3.51 7.89 9.28
N SER A 71 -4.25 8.47 10.23
CA SER A 71 -3.79 8.72 11.59
C SER A 71 -4.06 7.55 12.55
N ILE A 72 -5.05 6.71 12.25
CA ILE A 72 -5.51 5.62 13.13
C ILE A 72 -4.39 4.60 13.45
N PRO A 73 -3.62 4.07 12.47
CA PRO A 73 -2.56 3.12 12.77
C PRO A 73 -1.55 3.66 13.79
N THR A 74 -1.14 4.92 13.65
CA THR A 74 -0.21 5.57 14.60
C THR A 74 -0.79 5.58 16.02
N CYS A 75 -2.06 5.91 16.17
CA CYS A 75 -2.70 5.91 17.50
C CYS A 75 -2.77 4.50 18.08
N LEU A 76 -3.20 3.52 17.28
CA LEU A 76 -3.32 2.13 17.73
C LEU A 76 -1.99 1.50 18.10
N TYR A 77 -0.90 1.79 17.37
CA TYR A 77 0.44 1.33 17.73
C TYR A 77 0.91 1.91 19.07
N ASN A 78 0.71 3.21 19.30
CA ASN A 78 1.10 3.86 20.57
C ASN A 78 0.27 3.36 21.76
N LEU A 79 -0.92 2.81 21.50
CA LEU A 79 -1.80 2.26 22.54
C LEU A 79 -1.65 0.75 22.74
N ASP A 80 -0.81 0.06 21.96
CA ASP A 80 -0.73 -1.42 21.94
C ASP A 80 -2.10 -2.08 21.63
N ARG A 81 -2.89 -1.44 20.74
CA ARG A 81 -4.28 -1.80 20.38
C ARG A 81 -4.46 -2.10 18.89
N ILE A 82 -3.36 -2.38 18.20
CA ILE A 82 -3.36 -2.61 16.74
C ILE A 82 -4.26 -3.77 16.30
N GLY A 83 -4.60 -4.72 17.18
CA GLY A 83 -5.61 -5.75 16.90
C GLY A 83 -6.99 -5.21 16.53
N GLU A 84 -7.30 -3.96 16.86
CA GLU A 84 -8.58 -3.32 16.53
C GLU A 84 -8.65 -2.77 15.09
N ILE A 85 -7.53 -2.67 14.37
CA ILE A 85 -7.47 -1.98 13.08
C ILE A 85 -8.40 -2.62 12.04
N ASP A 86 -8.44 -3.94 11.96
CA ASP A 86 -9.22 -4.65 10.93
C ASP A 86 -10.71 -4.35 11.07
N THR A 87 -11.21 -4.30 12.31
CA THR A 87 -12.61 -3.93 12.58
C THR A 87 -12.89 -2.49 12.15
N VAL A 88 -11.98 -1.56 12.43
CA VAL A 88 -12.13 -0.16 12.03
C VAL A 88 -12.13 -0.02 10.51
N LEU A 89 -11.26 -0.73 9.80
CA LEU A 89 -11.20 -0.72 8.34
C LEU A 89 -12.50 -1.25 7.72
N GLU A 90 -13.00 -2.39 8.19
CA GLU A 90 -14.24 -2.97 7.65
C GLU A 90 -15.49 -2.15 7.99
N GLN A 91 -15.52 -1.48 9.15
CA GLN A 91 -16.58 -0.52 9.49
C GLN A 91 -16.52 0.73 8.60
N THR A 92 -15.31 1.21 8.27
CA THR A 92 -15.10 2.33 7.36
C THR A 92 -15.60 1.96 5.95
N VAL A 93 -15.25 0.78 5.45
CA VAL A 93 -15.74 0.26 4.16
C VAL A 93 -17.25 0.16 4.17
N THR A 94 -17.86 -0.39 5.23
CA THR A 94 -19.32 -0.49 5.34
C THR A 94 -20.00 0.87 5.27
N SER A 95 -19.43 1.88 5.93
CA SER A 95 -20.00 3.24 6.00
C SER A 95 -19.83 4.04 4.70
N HIS A 96 -18.75 3.75 3.96
CA HIS A 96 -18.32 4.52 2.78
C HIS A 96 -18.16 3.65 1.52
N GLN A 97 -18.91 2.55 1.40
CA GLN A 97 -18.77 1.56 0.32
C GLN A 97 -18.95 2.10 -1.11
N ASN A 98 -19.51 3.30 -1.25
CA ASN A 98 -19.75 3.98 -2.53
C ASN A 98 -18.74 5.11 -2.81
N ASP A 99 -17.78 5.35 -1.92
CA ASP A 99 -16.72 6.34 -2.10
C ASP A 99 -15.41 5.62 -2.46
N TRP A 100 -15.09 5.65 -3.75
CA TRP A 100 -13.91 4.94 -4.27
C TRP A 100 -12.59 5.46 -3.71
N ARG A 101 -12.53 6.74 -3.29
CA ARG A 101 -11.32 7.35 -2.71
C ARG A 101 -11.11 6.85 -1.28
N VAL A 102 -12.20 6.64 -0.53
CA VAL A 102 -12.13 6.01 0.79
C VAL A 102 -11.72 4.53 0.65
N LEU A 103 -12.32 3.78 -0.29
CA LEU A 103 -11.93 2.38 -0.52
C LEU A 103 -10.45 2.24 -0.91
N LEU A 104 -9.94 3.14 -1.75
CA LEU A 104 -8.52 3.25 -2.11
C LEU A 104 -7.64 3.52 -0.88
N GLU A 105 -8.07 4.36 0.06
CA GLU A 105 -7.28 4.62 1.26
C GLU A 105 -7.29 3.44 2.23
N VAL A 106 -8.43 2.73 2.34
CA VAL A 106 -8.51 1.49 3.13
C VAL A 106 -7.58 0.42 2.54
N SER A 107 -7.55 0.26 1.21
CA SER A 107 -6.65 -0.73 0.57
C SER A 107 -5.17 -0.40 0.79
N LYS A 108 -4.80 0.88 0.77
CA LYS A 108 -3.44 1.34 1.14
C LYS A 108 -3.11 1.08 2.61
N THR A 109 -4.11 1.23 3.49
CA THR A 109 -3.93 0.94 4.91
C THR A 109 -3.64 -0.55 5.13
N TYR A 110 -4.38 -1.45 4.46
CA TYR A 110 -4.10 -2.89 4.50
C TYR A 110 -2.68 -3.25 4.07
N GLN A 111 -2.08 -2.51 3.12
CA GLN A 111 -0.70 -2.76 2.66
C GLN A 111 0.40 -2.28 3.62
N THR A 112 0.07 -1.41 4.58
CA THR A 112 1.07 -0.73 5.42
C THR A 112 0.98 -1.12 6.90
N VAL A 113 -0.15 -1.67 7.32
CA VAL A 113 -0.29 -2.26 8.65
C VAL A 113 0.52 -3.56 8.76
N GLN A 114 0.87 -3.96 9.98
CA GLN A 114 1.65 -5.18 10.19
C GLN A 114 0.93 -6.42 9.65
N HIS A 115 1.62 -7.26 8.87
CA HIS A 115 1.05 -8.46 8.25
C HIS A 115 1.19 -9.71 9.11
N TYR A 116 1.09 -9.60 10.43
CA TYR A 116 1.10 -10.76 11.30
C TYR A 116 0.09 -10.60 12.43
N GLY A 117 -0.37 -11.73 12.93
CA GLY A 117 -1.33 -11.81 14.02
C GLY A 117 -1.18 -13.10 14.78
N HIS A 118 -2.20 -13.41 15.55
CA HIS A 118 -2.30 -14.63 16.32
C HIS A 118 -3.75 -15.10 16.40
N ILE A 119 -3.92 -16.39 16.62
CA ILE A 119 -5.23 -17.02 16.78
C ILE A 119 -5.39 -17.45 18.25
N ILE A 120 -6.52 -17.07 18.86
CA ILE A 120 -6.96 -17.55 20.18
C ILE A 120 -8.37 -18.12 20.02
N GLY A 121 -8.50 -19.45 20.17
CA GLY A 121 -9.74 -20.13 19.80
C GLY A 121 -9.97 -19.99 18.29
N ASP A 122 -11.11 -19.43 17.89
CA ASP A 122 -11.46 -19.17 16.49
C ASP A 122 -11.29 -17.69 16.10
N GLU A 123 -10.73 -16.86 16.99
CA GLU A 123 -10.57 -15.43 16.77
C GLU A 123 -9.16 -15.10 16.28
N LEU A 124 -9.09 -14.49 15.10
CA LEU A 124 -7.87 -13.93 14.54
C LEU A 124 -7.70 -12.48 15.04
N THR A 125 -6.58 -12.19 15.69
CA THR A 125 -6.23 -10.83 16.12
C THR A 125 -4.89 -10.40 15.54
N ARG A 126 -4.85 -9.22 14.90
CA ARG A 126 -3.62 -8.64 14.36
C ARG A 126 -2.66 -8.23 15.47
N GLY A 127 -1.37 -8.48 15.27
CA GLY A 127 -0.30 -8.05 16.16
C GLY A 127 0.13 -9.06 17.20
N HIS A 128 0.88 -8.55 18.18
CA HIS A 128 1.51 -9.38 19.20
C HIS A 128 0.51 -9.91 20.22
N SER A 129 0.80 -11.09 20.76
CA SER A 129 0.03 -11.70 21.84
C SER A 129 0.89 -11.88 23.07
N ARG A 130 0.34 -11.62 24.26
CA ARG A 130 0.99 -11.96 25.53
C ARG A 130 0.83 -13.46 25.78
N GLY A 131 1.87 -14.24 25.48
CA GLY A 131 1.92 -15.68 25.79
C GLY A 131 2.24 -16.58 24.59
N GLY A 132 1.88 -17.85 24.72
CA GLY A 132 2.17 -18.91 23.74
C GLY A 132 1.20 -19.00 22.57
N ALA A 133 0.58 -17.90 22.13
CA ALA A 133 -0.40 -17.93 21.04
C ALA A 133 0.22 -18.45 19.74
N GLN A 134 -0.61 -19.13 18.94
CA GLN A 134 -0.26 -19.51 17.57
C GLN A 134 -0.24 -18.24 16.73
N TYR A 135 0.94 -17.91 16.20
CA TYR A 135 1.10 -16.77 15.33
C TYR A 135 0.73 -17.16 13.91
N VAL A 136 0.15 -16.22 13.16
CA VAL A 136 -0.09 -16.35 11.70
C VAL A 136 0.42 -15.13 10.91
N ASN A 137 0.75 -15.34 9.64
CA ASN A 137 1.06 -14.34 8.64
C ASN A 137 -0.23 -13.96 7.89
N LEU A 138 -0.42 -12.66 7.68
CA LEU A 138 -1.60 -12.06 7.08
C LEU A 138 -1.30 -11.38 5.74
N GLU A 139 -0.07 -11.43 5.23
CA GLU A 139 0.35 -10.68 4.04
C GLU A 139 -0.52 -10.99 2.83
N GLU A 140 -0.73 -12.28 2.53
CA GLU A 140 -1.56 -12.68 1.41
C GLU A 140 -3.04 -12.32 1.62
N ARG A 141 -3.54 -12.47 2.85
CA ARG A 141 -4.91 -12.10 3.21
C ARG A 141 -5.16 -10.60 3.04
N ASP A 142 -4.23 -9.77 3.53
CA ASP A 142 -4.27 -8.32 3.42
C ASP A 142 -4.21 -7.88 1.96
N ARG A 143 -3.33 -8.51 1.17
CA ARG A 143 -3.22 -8.26 -0.26
C ARG A 143 -4.53 -8.57 -0.99
N VAL A 144 -5.12 -9.75 -0.76
CA VAL A 144 -6.39 -10.13 -1.39
C VAL A 144 -7.50 -9.17 -0.98
N ARG A 145 -7.58 -8.78 0.30
CA ARG A 145 -8.58 -7.81 0.75
C ARG A 145 -8.39 -6.45 0.09
N ALA A 146 -7.15 -5.95 0.01
CA ALA A 146 -6.84 -4.71 -0.69
C ALA A 146 -7.22 -4.76 -2.17
N LEU A 147 -6.97 -5.90 -2.86
CA LEU A 147 -7.39 -6.10 -4.26
C LEU A 147 -8.90 -6.11 -4.42
N GLN A 148 -9.65 -6.76 -3.51
CA GLN A 148 -11.12 -6.72 -3.54
C GLN A 148 -11.64 -5.28 -3.46
N LEU A 149 -11.09 -4.49 -2.53
CA LEU A 149 -11.46 -3.09 -2.35
C LEU A 149 -11.12 -2.25 -3.58
N LEU A 150 -9.96 -2.46 -4.19
CA LEU A 150 -9.56 -1.75 -5.41
C LEU A 150 -10.41 -2.16 -6.61
N VAL A 151 -10.77 -3.44 -6.78
CA VAL A 151 -11.68 -3.86 -7.85
C VAL A 151 -13.05 -3.21 -7.68
N GLN A 152 -13.60 -3.16 -6.45
CA GLN A 152 -14.84 -2.43 -6.17
C GLN A 152 -14.70 -0.93 -6.45
N ALA A 153 -13.61 -0.31 -5.97
CA ALA A 153 -13.33 1.10 -6.16
C ALA A 153 -13.19 1.48 -7.64
N ARG A 154 -12.61 0.61 -8.46
CA ARG A 154 -12.50 0.82 -9.91
C ARG A 154 -13.88 1.00 -10.55
N GLU A 155 -14.82 0.13 -10.24
CA GLU A 155 -16.18 0.20 -10.81
C GLU A 155 -16.93 1.48 -10.44
N LEU A 156 -16.59 2.07 -9.29
CA LEU A 156 -17.11 3.35 -8.84
C LEU A 156 -16.36 4.52 -9.48
N MET A 157 -15.04 4.46 -9.55
CA MET A 157 -14.18 5.47 -10.20
C MET A 157 -14.54 5.64 -11.68
N LEU A 158 -14.80 4.55 -12.41
CA LEU A 158 -15.21 4.60 -13.82
C LEU A 158 -16.54 5.33 -14.05
N LYS A 159 -17.37 5.46 -12.99
CA LYS A 159 -18.66 6.18 -13.02
C LYS A 159 -18.53 7.62 -12.50
N ASP A 160 -17.40 7.97 -11.89
CA ASP A 160 -17.15 9.28 -11.31
C ASP A 160 -16.64 10.26 -12.38
N THR A 161 -17.52 11.15 -12.84
CA THR A 161 -17.17 12.19 -13.82
C THR A 161 -16.23 13.26 -13.27
N THR A 162 -15.96 13.26 -11.96
CA THR A 162 -15.04 14.19 -11.28
C THR A 162 -13.66 13.60 -11.06
N ALA A 163 -13.44 12.32 -11.38
CA ALA A 163 -12.14 11.68 -11.25
C ALA A 163 -11.16 12.24 -12.28
N GLU A 164 -10.18 13.00 -11.81
CA GLU A 164 -9.18 13.63 -12.67
C GLU A 164 -8.20 12.59 -13.26
N PRO A 165 -7.66 12.78 -14.48
CA PRO A 165 -6.74 11.82 -15.08
C PRO A 165 -5.50 11.51 -14.24
N ASP A 166 -4.99 12.48 -13.48
CA ASP A 166 -3.86 12.21 -12.57
C ASP A 166 -4.26 11.27 -11.43
N GLU A 167 -5.47 11.43 -10.90
CA GLU A 167 -6.01 10.60 -9.84
C GLU A 167 -6.27 9.17 -10.31
N GLN A 168 -6.86 9.01 -11.50
CA GLN A 168 -7.07 7.70 -12.13
C GLN A 168 -5.74 6.99 -12.38
N GLY A 169 -4.72 7.72 -12.84
CA GLY A 169 -3.38 7.16 -13.04
C GLY A 169 -2.75 6.67 -11.73
N ASN A 170 -2.86 7.44 -10.66
CA ASN A 170 -2.36 7.04 -9.33
C ASN A 170 -3.14 5.83 -8.78
N PHE A 171 -4.46 5.76 -9.01
CA PHE A 171 -5.28 4.59 -8.66
C PHE A 171 -4.78 3.31 -9.35
N TYR A 172 -4.52 3.36 -10.65
CA TYR A 172 -4.05 2.19 -11.38
C TYR A 172 -2.62 1.79 -11.04
N LEU A 173 -1.75 2.76 -10.68
CA LEU A 173 -0.44 2.45 -10.11
C LEU A 173 -0.57 1.74 -8.74
N GLU A 174 -1.51 2.17 -7.90
CA GLU A 174 -1.80 1.50 -6.61
C GLU A 174 -2.29 0.06 -6.83
N LEU A 175 -3.18 -0.15 -7.79
CA LEU A 175 -3.63 -1.49 -8.18
C LEU A 175 -2.46 -2.37 -8.63
N ALA A 176 -1.58 -1.83 -9.48
CA ALA A 176 -0.39 -2.54 -9.92
C ALA A 176 0.56 -2.88 -8.75
N GLN A 177 0.76 -1.95 -7.82
CA GLN A 177 1.57 -2.16 -6.63
C GLN A 177 0.98 -3.24 -5.71
N THR A 178 -0.33 -3.20 -5.48
CA THR A 178 -1.03 -4.17 -4.63
C THR A 178 -0.95 -5.58 -5.23
N ILE A 179 -1.04 -5.72 -6.56
CA ILE A 179 -0.85 -7.02 -7.21
C ILE A 179 0.55 -7.57 -6.94
N GLN A 180 1.59 -6.73 -6.99
CA GLN A 180 2.99 -7.12 -6.78
C GLN A 180 3.38 -7.40 -5.32
N MET A 181 2.54 -7.03 -4.35
CA MET A 181 2.80 -7.27 -2.92
C MET A 181 3.01 -8.78 -2.67
N GLY A 182 4.09 -9.13 -1.96
CA GLY A 182 4.50 -10.52 -1.71
C GLY A 182 4.95 -11.30 -2.97
N ARG A 183 5.14 -10.62 -4.11
CA ARG A 183 5.42 -11.21 -5.44
C ARG A 183 6.55 -10.49 -6.19
N SER A 184 7.41 -9.77 -5.47
CA SER A 184 8.59 -9.11 -6.04
C SER A 184 9.69 -10.13 -6.38
N THR A 185 10.87 -9.69 -6.83
CA THR A 185 11.98 -10.49 -7.40
C THR A 185 12.07 -11.95 -6.91
N TYR A 186 12.10 -12.21 -5.60
CA TYR A 186 12.22 -13.57 -5.03
C TYR A 186 11.00 -14.47 -5.18
N GLU A 187 9.81 -13.90 -5.33
CA GLU A 187 8.50 -14.58 -5.42
C GLU A 187 7.77 -14.23 -6.73
N SER A 188 8.50 -13.68 -7.72
CA SER A 188 7.95 -13.20 -8.99
C SER A 188 7.27 -14.30 -9.83
N TRP A 189 7.68 -15.56 -9.65
CA TRP A 189 7.01 -16.72 -10.23
C TRP A 189 5.51 -16.80 -9.86
N LYS A 190 5.09 -16.30 -8.68
CA LYS A 190 3.69 -16.27 -8.24
C LYS A 190 2.80 -15.38 -9.10
N MET A 191 3.37 -14.44 -9.86
CA MET A 191 2.61 -13.60 -10.80
C MET A 191 1.95 -14.43 -11.92
N GLN A 192 2.38 -15.69 -12.11
CA GLN A 192 1.76 -16.60 -13.06
C GLN A 192 0.41 -17.17 -12.57
N THR A 193 0.12 -17.07 -11.26
CA THR A 193 -1.18 -17.49 -10.70
C THR A 193 -2.25 -16.44 -10.95
N LEU A 194 -3.51 -16.86 -11.04
CA LEU A 194 -4.66 -15.96 -11.04
C LEU A 194 -5.29 -15.98 -9.65
N THR A 195 -5.10 -14.91 -8.88
CA THR A 195 -5.63 -14.85 -7.52
C THR A 195 -7.16 -14.84 -7.55
N ASP A 196 -7.79 -15.75 -6.78
CA ASP A 196 -9.22 -15.70 -6.52
C ASP A 196 -9.53 -14.53 -5.57
N LEU A 197 -10.44 -13.67 -6.00
CA LEU A 197 -10.87 -12.49 -5.24
C LEU A 197 -12.26 -12.68 -4.63
N SER A 198 -12.88 -13.85 -4.77
CA SER A 198 -14.22 -14.14 -4.26
C SER A 198 -14.26 -14.38 -2.75
N GLU A 199 -13.15 -14.82 -2.17
CA GLU A 199 -12.99 -15.08 -0.74
C GLU A 199 -11.62 -14.64 -0.23
N LEU A 200 -11.49 -14.47 1.09
CA LEU A 200 -10.19 -14.20 1.71
C LEU A 200 -9.47 -15.51 2.00
N PRO A 201 -8.18 -15.61 1.66
CA PRO A 201 -7.40 -16.80 2.01
C PRO A 201 -7.29 -16.96 3.52
N GLU A 202 -7.10 -18.21 3.94
CA GLU A 202 -6.79 -18.54 5.34
C GLU A 202 -5.50 -17.85 5.78
N ALA A 203 -5.40 -17.59 7.09
CA ALA A 203 -4.18 -17.01 7.66
C ALA A 203 -3.05 -18.04 7.61
N ASP A 204 -1.87 -17.63 7.16
CA ASP A 204 -0.75 -18.55 6.96
C ASP A 204 -0.05 -18.85 8.29
N GLU A 205 -0.05 -20.11 8.72
CA GLU A 205 0.60 -20.56 9.96
C GLU A 205 2.14 -20.60 9.88
N SER A 206 2.72 -20.27 8.72
CA SER A 206 4.17 -20.29 8.52
C SER A 206 4.88 -19.21 9.37
N ASN A 207 5.66 -19.70 10.34
CA ASN A 207 6.48 -18.99 11.36
C ASN A 207 6.53 -17.44 11.30
N PRO A 208 5.57 -16.72 11.91
CA PRO A 208 5.38 -15.28 11.74
C PRO A 208 6.06 -14.41 12.81
N ARG A 209 6.64 -15.02 13.87
CA ARG A 209 7.25 -14.27 14.99
C ARG A 209 8.40 -13.34 14.57
N PHE A 210 8.92 -13.50 13.34
CA PHE A 210 9.98 -12.68 12.78
C PHE A 210 9.69 -12.23 11.33
N GLY A 211 8.42 -12.11 10.93
CA GLY A 211 8.05 -11.55 9.62
C GLY A 211 8.75 -12.23 8.45
N GLY A 212 8.71 -13.57 8.39
CA GLY A 212 9.35 -14.31 7.30
C GLY A 212 10.87 -14.12 7.21
N TYR A 213 11.55 -13.53 8.21
CA TYR A 213 13.01 -13.59 8.31
C TYR A 213 13.41 -15.05 8.51
N ARG A 214 13.60 -15.71 7.37
CA ARG A 214 14.24 -17.01 7.20
C ARG A 214 15.43 -17.05 8.14
N ARG A 215 15.27 -17.81 9.22
CA ARG A 215 16.26 -18.03 10.27
C ARG A 215 17.58 -18.39 9.59
N TRP A 216 18.52 -17.45 9.53
CA TRP A 216 19.89 -17.67 9.07
C TRP A 216 20.04 -18.37 7.70
N GLY A 217 19.32 -17.88 6.70
CA GLY A 217 19.53 -18.25 5.30
C GLY A 217 18.74 -17.29 4.43
N GLY A 218 19.44 -16.37 3.74
CA GLY A 218 18.82 -15.36 2.89
C GLY A 218 17.79 -15.96 1.93
N GLY A 219 16.82 -15.15 1.51
CA GLY A 219 15.82 -15.57 0.55
C GLY A 219 16.47 -16.25 -0.66
N SER A 220 16.31 -17.56 -0.81
CA SER A 220 16.57 -18.22 -2.09
C SER A 220 15.64 -17.60 -3.11
N PHE A 221 16.21 -17.00 -4.15
CA PHE A 221 15.49 -16.58 -5.33
C PHE A 221 14.74 -17.80 -5.85
N GLN A 222 13.41 -17.77 -5.77
CA GLN A 222 12.58 -18.88 -6.21
C GLN A 222 12.35 -18.85 -7.73
N GLY A 223 12.93 -17.88 -8.40
CA GLY A 223 13.06 -17.84 -9.84
C GLY A 223 12.17 -16.82 -10.52
N ALA A 224 12.65 -16.33 -11.67
CA ALA A 224 11.83 -15.54 -12.58
C ALA A 224 10.72 -16.43 -13.19
N PRO A 225 9.57 -15.85 -13.55
CA PRO A 225 8.50 -16.59 -14.19
C PRO A 225 8.96 -17.12 -15.56
N VAL A 226 8.71 -18.40 -15.80
CA VAL A 226 8.99 -19.08 -17.08
C VAL A 226 7.83 -19.95 -17.53
N ASP A 227 7.73 -20.18 -18.83
CA ASP A 227 6.78 -21.15 -19.39
C ASP A 227 7.17 -22.61 -19.06
N ASN A 228 6.38 -23.57 -19.54
CA ASN A 228 6.61 -25.00 -19.29
C ASN A 228 7.90 -25.51 -19.96
N GLU A 229 8.39 -24.80 -20.96
CA GLU A 229 9.63 -25.06 -21.68
C GLU A 229 10.85 -24.38 -21.03
N GLY A 230 10.64 -23.58 -19.97
CA GLY A 230 11.67 -22.87 -19.23
C GLY A 230 12.10 -21.53 -19.84
N ASN A 231 11.35 -20.99 -20.82
CA ASN A 231 11.63 -19.69 -21.40
C ASN A 231 11.11 -18.56 -20.51
N PRO A 232 11.83 -17.43 -20.39
CA PRO A 232 11.36 -16.23 -19.70
C PRO A 232 9.97 -15.79 -20.12
N LEU A 233 9.06 -15.71 -19.15
CA LEU A 233 7.69 -15.28 -19.40
C LEU A 233 7.60 -13.75 -19.29
N VAL A 234 7.14 -13.13 -20.35
CA VAL A 234 6.75 -11.71 -20.38
C VAL A 234 5.24 -11.65 -20.47
N PHE A 235 4.58 -11.13 -19.45
CA PHE A 235 3.12 -11.05 -19.41
C PHE A 235 2.59 -10.08 -20.48
N ALA A 236 1.56 -10.52 -21.21
CA ALA A 236 0.84 -9.68 -22.16
C ALA A 236 -0.01 -8.63 -21.44
N VAL A 237 -0.42 -7.59 -22.17
CA VAL A 237 -1.50 -6.70 -21.71
C VAL A 237 -2.82 -7.32 -22.20
N PRO A 238 -3.68 -7.82 -21.30
CA PRO A 238 -4.97 -8.38 -21.71
C PRO A 238 -5.93 -7.26 -22.18
N GLU A 239 -6.99 -7.65 -22.90
CA GLU A 239 -8.01 -6.70 -23.40
C GLU A 239 -8.74 -5.99 -22.25
N SER A 240 -9.04 -6.73 -21.19
CA SER A 240 -9.71 -6.26 -19.98
C SER A 240 -9.16 -6.94 -18.74
N TRP A 241 -9.51 -6.42 -17.57
CA TRP A 241 -9.21 -7.07 -16.29
C TRP A 241 -9.79 -8.49 -16.21
N GLU A 242 -11.01 -8.66 -16.71
CA GLU A 242 -11.78 -9.90 -16.63
C GLU A 242 -11.20 -11.00 -17.53
N THR A 243 -10.53 -10.61 -18.63
CA THR A 243 -9.87 -11.54 -19.56
C THR A 243 -8.46 -11.95 -19.12
N ALA A 244 -7.92 -11.36 -18.05
CA ALA A 244 -6.58 -11.68 -17.58
C ALA A 244 -6.50 -13.14 -17.09
N ALA A 245 -5.55 -13.90 -17.63
CA ALA A 245 -5.30 -15.30 -17.27
C ALA A 245 -4.37 -15.45 -16.06
N SER A 246 -3.75 -14.37 -15.59
CA SER A 246 -2.84 -14.36 -14.44
C SER A 246 -2.79 -12.99 -13.76
N ASP A 247 -2.26 -12.95 -12.54
CA ASP A 247 -1.95 -11.71 -11.83
C ASP A 247 -0.91 -10.88 -12.57
N GLY A 248 0.02 -11.51 -13.29
CA GLY A 248 0.97 -10.86 -14.19
C GLY A 248 0.27 -10.07 -15.29
N GLU A 249 -0.76 -10.65 -15.91
CA GLU A 249 -1.58 -9.94 -16.90
C GLU A 249 -2.44 -8.85 -16.26
N ARG A 250 -3.02 -9.07 -15.07
CA ARG A 250 -3.71 -8.02 -14.29
C ARG A 250 -2.80 -6.84 -13.97
N TRP A 251 -1.55 -7.12 -13.61
CA TRP A 251 -0.52 -6.11 -13.35
C TRP A 251 -0.19 -5.31 -14.61
N ARG A 252 0.04 -5.99 -15.74
CA ARG A 252 0.29 -5.35 -17.04
C ARG A 252 -0.89 -4.50 -17.49
N TRP A 253 -2.11 -4.97 -17.28
CA TRP A 253 -3.33 -4.22 -17.55
C TRP A 253 -3.40 -2.94 -16.71
N ALA A 254 -3.22 -3.04 -15.39
CA ALA A 254 -3.25 -1.88 -14.49
C ALA A 254 -2.18 -0.85 -14.89
N LEU A 255 -0.96 -1.29 -15.20
CA LEU A 255 0.08 -0.39 -15.70
C LEU A 255 -0.26 0.26 -17.04
N ALA A 256 -0.92 -0.46 -17.96
CA ALA A 256 -1.37 0.12 -19.23
C ALA A 256 -2.42 1.21 -19.00
N GLN A 257 -3.39 0.97 -18.12
CA GLN A 257 -4.41 1.97 -17.75
C GLN A 257 -3.79 3.22 -17.12
N ALA A 258 -2.80 3.05 -16.22
CA ALA A 258 -2.06 4.18 -15.66
C ALA A 258 -1.30 4.97 -16.74
N ALA A 259 -0.66 4.27 -17.68
CA ALA A 259 0.13 4.89 -18.75
C ALA A 259 -0.71 5.77 -19.69
N GLU A 260 -1.99 5.45 -19.84
CA GLU A 260 -2.93 6.23 -20.66
C GLU A 260 -3.40 7.51 -19.96
N SER A 261 -3.32 7.60 -18.63
CA SER A 261 -3.93 8.70 -17.88
C SER A 261 -3.18 10.03 -18.02
N THR A 262 -1.85 10.04 -17.83
CA THR A 262 -1.02 11.24 -18.05
C THR A 262 0.38 10.90 -18.58
N LYS A 263 1.07 11.89 -19.17
CA LYS A 263 2.48 11.73 -19.60
C LYS A 263 3.42 11.34 -18.45
N ASN A 264 3.17 11.86 -17.24
CA ASN A 264 3.97 11.52 -16.08
C ASN A 264 3.78 10.04 -15.70
N HIS A 265 2.54 9.55 -15.71
CA HIS A 265 2.25 8.14 -15.48
C HIS A 265 2.88 7.25 -16.55
N LEU A 266 2.82 7.62 -17.84
CA LEU A 266 3.51 6.91 -18.91
C LEU A 266 5.02 6.76 -18.62
N MET A 267 5.68 7.82 -18.17
CA MET A 267 7.11 7.76 -17.83
C MET A 267 7.38 6.86 -16.62
N ARG A 268 6.54 6.95 -15.57
CA ARG A 268 6.63 6.08 -14.38
C ARG A 268 6.46 4.61 -14.76
N VAL A 269 5.46 4.28 -15.58
CA VAL A 269 5.20 2.90 -16.03
C VAL A 269 6.36 2.36 -16.84
N LYS A 270 6.95 3.16 -17.74
CA LYS A 270 8.15 2.75 -18.50
C LYS A 270 9.33 2.43 -17.58
N LEU A 271 9.56 3.26 -16.56
CA LEU A 271 10.60 3.03 -15.58
C LEU A 271 10.33 1.75 -14.78
N GLN A 272 9.11 1.58 -14.26
CA GLN A 272 8.72 0.39 -13.48
C GLN A 272 8.88 -0.90 -14.28
N LEU A 273 8.54 -0.90 -15.58
CA LEU A 273 8.75 -2.06 -16.44
C LEU A 273 10.23 -2.35 -16.71
N GLY A 274 11.03 -1.29 -16.90
CA GLY A 274 12.48 -1.39 -17.02
C GLY A 274 13.11 -1.98 -15.76
N ASP A 275 12.78 -1.44 -14.60
CA ASP A 275 13.28 -1.89 -13.29
C ASP A 275 12.85 -3.34 -13.02
N TRP A 276 11.60 -3.70 -13.32
CA TRP A 276 11.11 -5.07 -13.19
C TRP A 276 11.91 -6.04 -14.07
N GLY A 277 12.05 -5.72 -15.36
CA GLY A 277 12.83 -6.55 -16.30
C GLY A 277 14.29 -6.66 -15.89
N GLN A 278 14.90 -5.57 -15.42
CA GLN A 278 16.26 -5.57 -14.89
C GLN A 278 16.38 -6.43 -13.63
N SER A 279 15.39 -6.41 -12.73
CA SER A 279 15.42 -7.19 -11.49
C SER A 279 15.39 -8.69 -11.75
N LEU A 280 14.68 -9.12 -12.80
CA LEU A 280 14.52 -10.54 -13.14
C LEU A 280 15.58 -11.07 -14.10
N PHE A 281 15.94 -10.25 -15.10
CA PHE A 281 16.75 -10.68 -16.25
C PHE A 281 18.02 -9.84 -16.43
N GLY A 282 18.36 -8.99 -15.46
CA GLY A 282 19.59 -8.22 -15.47
C GLY A 282 20.82 -9.12 -15.34
N VAL A 283 21.94 -8.68 -15.91
CA VAL A 283 23.22 -9.43 -15.89
C VAL A 283 23.63 -9.83 -14.48
N GLN A 284 23.44 -8.95 -13.49
CA GLN A 284 23.75 -9.23 -12.09
C GLN A 284 22.89 -10.37 -11.54
N THR A 285 21.57 -10.32 -11.75
CA THR A 285 20.64 -11.38 -11.34
C THR A 285 20.98 -12.71 -12.00
N LEU A 286 21.24 -12.71 -13.31
CA LEU A 286 21.58 -13.92 -14.06
C LEU A 286 22.92 -14.52 -13.67
N GLN A 287 23.89 -13.69 -13.27
CA GLN A 287 25.18 -14.14 -12.76
C GLN A 287 25.05 -14.80 -11.38
N ASP A 288 24.23 -14.25 -10.50
CA ASP A 288 24.03 -14.76 -9.14
C ASP A 288 23.05 -15.95 -9.09
N GLN A 289 22.11 -16.03 -10.04
CA GLN A 289 20.99 -16.99 -10.06
C GLN A 289 20.81 -17.69 -11.42
N PRO A 290 21.85 -18.27 -12.05
CA PRO A 290 21.79 -18.76 -13.44
C PRO A 290 20.84 -19.94 -13.71
N PHE A 291 20.33 -20.61 -12.66
CA PHE A 291 19.55 -21.85 -12.76
C PHE A 291 18.18 -21.80 -12.08
N PHE A 292 17.72 -20.63 -11.64
CA PHE A 292 16.50 -20.49 -10.85
C PHE A 292 15.39 -19.89 -11.69
N TYR A 293 14.72 -20.75 -12.45
CA TYR A 293 13.50 -20.44 -13.19
C TYR A 293 12.45 -21.46 -12.74
N LYS A 294 11.26 -21.01 -12.36
CA LYS A 294 10.18 -21.90 -11.91
C LYS A 294 8.92 -21.72 -12.74
N SER A 295 8.40 -22.85 -13.22
CA SER A 295 7.04 -22.91 -13.78
C SER A 295 6.01 -23.09 -12.66
N ILE A 296 4.74 -22.78 -12.94
CA ILE A 296 3.62 -23.03 -11.99
C ILE A 296 3.61 -24.50 -11.54
N SER A 297 3.97 -25.44 -12.42
CA SER A 297 3.92 -26.89 -12.14
C SER A 297 4.88 -27.35 -11.03
N GLU A 298 5.89 -26.54 -10.70
CA GLU A 298 6.91 -26.83 -9.69
C GLU A 298 6.65 -26.12 -8.34
N GLY A 299 5.73 -25.15 -8.33
CA GLY A 299 5.25 -24.49 -7.12
C GLY A 299 4.00 -25.21 -6.60
N LYS A 300 4.14 -26.01 -5.53
CA LYS A 300 2.95 -26.41 -4.76
C LYS A 300 2.31 -25.13 -4.21
N VAL A 301 1.07 -24.88 -4.62
CA VAL A 301 0.18 -23.86 -4.05
C VAL A 301 -0.12 -24.22 -2.60
#